data_AF-A0A659UIA7-F1
#
_entry.id   AF-A0A659UIA7-F1
#
_cell.length_a   1.000
_cell.length_b   1.000
_cell.length_c   1.000
_cell.angle_alpha   90.00
_cell.angle_beta   90.00
_cell.angle_gamma   90.00
#
_symmetry.space_group_name_H-M   'P 1'
#
loop_
_entity.id
_entity.type
_entity.pdbx_description
1 polymer ?
#
loop_
_entity_poly.entity_id
_entity_poly.type
_entity_poly.pdbx_seq_one_letter_code
_entity_poly.pdbx_strand_id
1 'polypeptide(L)'
;IASGVSLPELEPADPASADIEIAIGPIDMPKPSAEAATVFRFEPGRQYLAWEAVGAFLISDARRIDVQPAPGVDDALLAFPLLGPVLALLLHQRGLLVLHA
;
A
#
# COMPACT_ATOMS: atom_id res chain seq x y z
N ILE A 1 12.57 4.24 3.48
CA ILE A 1 11.23 3.67 3.78
C ILE A 1 11.39 2.74 4.97
N ALA A 2 10.46 2.76 5.92
CA ALA A 2 10.37 1.74 6.98
C ALA A 2 9.14 0.86 6.70
N SER A 3 9.29 -0.46 6.72
CA SER A 3 8.22 -1.39 6.33
C SER A 3 8.04 -2.51 7.33
N GLY A 4 6.79 -2.75 7.75
CA GLY A 4 6.35 -3.95 8.44
C GLY A 4 5.99 -5.11 7.50
N VAL A 5 5.95 -4.86 6.18
CA VAL A 5 5.78 -5.88 5.14
C VAL A 5 7.17 -6.34 4.67
N SER A 6 7.34 -7.65 4.47
CA SER A 6 8.56 -8.23 3.87
C SER A 6 8.63 -7.84 2.40
N LEU A 7 9.73 -7.19 2.00
CA LEU A 7 9.93 -6.66 0.64
C LEU A 7 11.31 -7.05 0.10
N PRO A 8 11.54 -8.36 -0.18
CA PRO A 8 12.83 -8.85 -0.69
C PRO A 8 13.20 -8.28 -2.07
N GLU A 9 12.25 -7.67 -2.78
CA GLU A 9 12.46 -6.99 -4.06
C GLU A 9 13.23 -5.67 -3.91
N LEU A 10 13.30 -5.11 -2.69
CA LEU A 10 14.01 -3.87 -2.40
C LEU A 10 15.39 -4.16 -1.81
N GLU A 11 16.37 -3.33 -2.17
CA GLU A 11 17.69 -3.38 -1.56
C GLU A 11 17.63 -2.84 -0.11
N PRO A 12 18.23 -3.54 0.86
CA PRO A 12 18.40 -3.00 2.21
C PRO A 12 19.20 -1.69 2.18
N ALA A 13 18.75 -0.72 2.97
CA ALA A 13 19.45 0.55 3.15
C ALA A 13 20.07 0.63 4.55
N ASP A 14 21.11 1.45 4.69
CA ASP A 14 21.65 1.81 6.01
C ASP A 14 20.56 2.45 6.90
N PRO A 15 20.60 2.26 8.23
CA PRO A 15 19.63 2.85 9.14
C PRO A 15 19.55 4.38 9.00
N ALA A 16 18.35 4.88 8.69
CA ALA A 16 18.05 6.30 8.54
C ALA A 16 16.59 6.61 8.95
N SER A 17 16.25 7.89 9.11
CA SER A 17 14.86 8.30 9.27
C SER A 17 14.06 7.99 8.00
N ALA A 18 12.93 7.31 8.14
CA ALA A 18 12.10 6.96 7.00
C ALA A 18 11.17 8.11 6.58
N ASP A 19 11.15 8.44 5.28
CA ASP A 19 10.17 9.37 4.70
C ASP A 19 8.77 8.77 4.55
N ILE A 20 8.69 7.43 4.51
CA ILE A 20 7.46 6.67 4.33
C ILE A 20 7.47 5.51 5.32
N GLU A 21 6.37 5.35 6.04
CA GLU A 21 6.09 4.24 6.94
C GLU A 21 5.04 3.31 6.34
N ILE A 22 5.32 2.02 6.32
CA ILE A 22 4.38 0.97 5.89
C ILE A 22 4.13 0.07 7.11
N ALA A 23 2.89 -0.03 7.55
CA ALA A 23 2.52 -0.79 8.75
C ALA A 23 1.40 -1.80 8.47
N ILE A 24 1.53 -3.00 9.04
CA ILE A 24 0.46 -4.01 8.99
C ILE A 24 -0.52 -3.75 10.13
N GLY A 25 -1.81 -3.69 9.83
CA GLY A 25 -2.86 -3.46 10.82
C GLY A 25 -4.28 -3.46 10.25
N PRO A 26 -5.30 -3.38 11.11
CA PRO A 26 -6.68 -3.25 10.66
C PRO A 26 -6.94 -1.87 10.03
N ILE A 27 -7.75 -1.84 8.98
CA ILE A 27 -8.23 -0.62 8.32
C ILE A 27 -9.75 -0.55 8.47
N ASP A 28 -10.24 0.57 9.00
CA ASP A 28 -11.68 0.84 9.18
C ASP A 28 -12.28 1.40 7.89
N MET A 29 -12.32 0.57 6.85
CA MET A 29 -12.89 0.90 5.53
C MET A 29 -13.63 -0.30 4.94
N PRO A 30 -14.56 -0.09 3.99
CA PRO A 30 -15.31 -1.18 3.37
C PRO A 30 -14.40 -2.20 2.70
N LYS A 31 -14.54 -3.47 3.09
CA LYS A 31 -13.80 -4.56 2.46
C LYS A 31 -14.38 -4.92 1.09
N PRO A 32 -13.54 -5.26 0.12
CA PRO A 32 -14.00 -5.84 -1.15
C PRO A 32 -14.72 -7.17 -0.89
N SER A 33 -15.63 -7.53 -1.79
CA SER A 33 -16.44 -8.76 -1.73
C SER A 33 -16.32 -9.53 -3.04
N ALA A 34 -16.83 -10.76 -3.10
CA ALA A 34 -16.87 -11.53 -4.35
C ALA A 34 -17.65 -10.82 -5.48
N GLU A 35 -18.62 -9.95 -5.12
CA GLU A 35 -19.43 -9.16 -6.05
C GLU A 35 -18.73 -7.86 -6.47
N ALA A 36 -17.82 -7.36 -5.64
CA ALA A 36 -17.01 -6.16 -5.86
C ALA A 36 -15.55 -6.47 -5.50
N ALA A 37 -14.88 -7.19 -6.40
CA ALA A 37 -13.52 -7.70 -6.19
C ALA A 37 -12.48 -6.60 -5.96
N THR A 38 -12.79 -5.35 -6.31
CA THR A 38 -11.96 -4.18 -6.03
C THR A 38 -12.79 -3.03 -5.42
N VAL A 39 -12.17 -2.29 -4.51
CA VAL A 39 -12.74 -1.07 -3.92
C VAL A 39 -11.68 0.01 -3.95
N PHE A 40 -11.98 1.12 -4.61
CA PHE A 40 -11.14 2.31 -4.65
C PHE A 40 -11.90 3.51 -4.11
N ARG A 41 -11.29 4.27 -3.19
CA ARG A 41 -11.84 5.54 -2.70
C ARG A 41 -10.71 6.56 -2.65
N PHE A 42 -10.97 7.73 -3.23
CA PHE A 42 -10.00 8.81 -3.32
C PHE A 42 -10.56 10.04 -2.63
N GLU A 43 -9.89 10.48 -1.57
CA GLU A 43 -10.29 11.63 -0.74
C GLU A 43 -9.09 12.57 -0.56
N PRO A 44 -9.28 13.85 -0.24
CA PRO A 44 -8.16 14.73 0.08
C PRO A 44 -7.29 14.14 1.22
N GLY A 45 -6.01 13.86 0.91
CA GLY A 45 -5.05 13.31 1.86
C GLY A 45 -5.20 11.83 2.22
N ARG A 46 -6.23 11.13 1.70
CA ARG A 46 -6.49 9.71 1.97
C ARG A 46 -6.87 8.92 0.72
N GLN A 47 -6.13 7.85 0.44
CA GLN A 47 -6.42 6.99 -0.72
C GLN A 47 -6.55 5.55 -0.26
N TYR A 48 -7.69 4.93 -0.56
CA TYR A 48 -7.98 3.56 -0.20
C TYR A 48 -8.04 2.69 -1.45
N LEU A 49 -7.24 1.63 -1.46
CA LEU A 49 -7.21 0.63 -2.51
C LEU A 49 -7.34 -0.75 -1.89
N ALA A 50 -8.29 -1.55 -2.35
CA ALA A 50 -8.46 -2.90 -1.85
C ALA A 50 -8.85 -3.87 -2.96
N TRP A 51 -8.30 -5.08 -2.84
CA TRP A 51 -8.59 -6.23 -3.70
C TRP A 51 -9.00 -7.40 -2.83
N GLU A 52 -10.07 -8.10 -3.19
CA GLU A 52 -10.62 -9.23 -2.43
C GLU A 52 -9.58 -10.31 -2.14
N ALA A 53 -8.81 -10.69 -3.14
CA ALA A 53 -7.79 -11.73 -3.03
C ALA A 53 -6.46 -11.29 -2.38
N VAL A 54 -6.24 -9.99 -2.14
CA VAL A 54 -4.93 -9.47 -1.68
C VAL A 54 -5.01 -8.79 -0.33
N GLY A 55 -5.98 -7.91 -0.14
CA GLY A 55 -6.09 -7.08 1.04
C GLY A 55 -6.34 -5.61 0.70
N ALA A 56 -6.24 -4.77 1.72
CA ALA A 56 -6.53 -3.36 1.64
C ALA A 56 -5.31 -2.50 2.02
N PHE A 57 -5.22 -1.34 1.40
CA PHE A 57 -4.15 -0.38 1.54
C PHE A 57 -4.77 1.00 1.76
N LEU A 58 -4.33 1.72 2.79
CA LEU A 58 -4.75 3.08 3.08
C LEU A 58 -3.52 4.00 3.11
N ILE A 59 -3.44 4.89 2.13
CA ILE A 59 -2.43 5.95 2.09
C ILE A 59 -2.95 7.14 2.89
N SER A 60 -2.16 7.66 3.82
CA SER A 60 -2.46 8.86 4.62
C SER A 60 -1.30 9.87 4.58
N ASP A 61 -1.63 11.14 4.41
CA ASP A 61 -0.70 12.28 4.44
C ASP A 61 0.51 12.13 3.49
N ALA A 62 0.39 11.33 2.43
CA ALA A 62 1.47 10.99 1.49
C ALA A 62 2.77 10.46 2.15
N ARG A 63 2.68 9.93 3.38
CA ARG A 63 3.83 9.44 4.17
C ARG A 63 3.58 8.13 4.90
N ARG A 64 2.33 7.68 4.97
CA ARG A 64 1.96 6.44 5.67
C ARG A 64 1.12 5.55 4.76
N ILE A 65 1.42 4.26 4.78
CA ILE A 65 0.61 3.21 4.17
C ILE A 65 0.24 2.21 5.26
N ASP A 66 -1.03 2.14 5.61
CA ASP A 66 -1.56 1.05 6.42
C ASP A 66 -1.96 -0.10 5.48
N VAL A 67 -1.59 -1.32 5.85
CA VAL A 67 -1.80 -2.53 5.06
C VAL A 67 -2.60 -3.53 5.88
N GLN A 68 -3.73 -3.96 5.35
CA GLN A 68 -4.54 -5.05 5.91
C GLN A 68 -4.56 -6.22 4.92
N PRO A 69 -3.71 -7.24 5.10
CA PRO A 69 -3.67 -8.41 4.23
C PRO A 69 -5.00 -9.17 4.22
N ALA A 70 -5.36 -9.74 3.07
CA ALA A 70 -6.43 -10.72 3.01
C ALA A 70 -6.01 -12.01 3.75
N PRO A 71 -6.96 -12.78 4.31
CA PRO A 71 -6.63 -14.03 4.99
C PRO A 71 -5.87 -15.01 4.07
N GLY A 72 -4.68 -15.44 4.51
CA GLY A 72 -3.87 -16.43 3.79
C GLY A 72 -3.14 -15.92 2.55
N VAL A 73 -3.09 -14.60 2.33
CA VAL A 73 -2.31 -14.03 1.23
C VAL A 73 -0.81 -14.23 1.44
N ASP A 74 -0.10 -14.54 0.36
CA ASP A 74 1.38 -14.59 0.33
C ASP A 74 1.96 -13.17 0.26
N ASP A 75 3.09 -12.94 0.93
CA ASP A 75 3.86 -11.70 0.90
C ASP A 75 4.16 -11.22 -0.52
N ALA A 76 4.48 -12.11 -1.47
CA ALA A 76 4.74 -11.73 -2.86
C ALA A 76 3.49 -11.15 -3.55
N LEU A 77 2.31 -11.72 -3.27
CA LEU A 77 1.05 -11.22 -3.82
C LEU A 77 0.64 -9.90 -3.14
N LEU A 78 0.99 -9.71 -1.88
CA LEU A 78 0.79 -8.47 -1.14
C LEU A 78 1.74 -7.35 -1.62
N ALA A 79 3.00 -7.69 -1.90
CA ALA A 79 4.03 -6.77 -2.38
C ALA A 79 3.70 -6.23 -3.79
N PHE A 80 3.04 -7.03 -4.63
CA PHE A 80 2.69 -6.65 -6.00
C PHE A 80 1.90 -5.33 -6.11
N PRO A 81 0.70 -5.16 -5.50
CA PRO A 81 0.02 -3.88 -5.52
C PRO A 81 0.71 -2.82 -4.64
N LEU A 82 1.42 -3.22 -3.58
CA LEU A 82 2.12 -2.32 -2.68
C LEU A 82 3.23 -1.54 -3.40
N LEU A 83 4.12 -2.25 -4.10
CA LEU A 83 5.23 -1.66 -4.85
C LEU A 83 4.80 -1.07 -6.19
N GLY A 84 3.67 -1.51 -6.74
CA GLY A 84 3.07 -0.96 -7.95
C GLY A 84 2.16 0.26 -7.66
N PRO A 85 0.84 0.14 -7.86
CA PRO A 85 -0.10 1.26 -7.83
C PRO A 85 -0.15 2.01 -6.49
N VAL A 86 0.03 1.33 -5.35
CA VAL A 86 -0.04 1.99 -4.03
C VAL A 86 1.13 2.95 -3.84
N LEU A 87 2.36 2.50 -4.06
CA LEU A 87 3.55 3.35 -3.97
C LEU A 87 3.52 4.44 -5.05
N ALA A 88 3.13 4.10 -6.28
CA ALA A 88 2.98 5.08 -7.36
C ALA A 88 2.03 6.22 -6.97
N LEU A 89 0.88 5.90 -6.38
CA LEU A 89 -0.08 6.91 -5.95
C LEU A 89 0.47 7.80 -4.82
N LEU A 90 1.16 7.20 -3.84
CA LEU A 90 1.82 7.96 -2.77
C LEU A 90 2.87 8.92 -3.33
N LEU A 91 3.75 8.46 -4.22
CA LEU A 91 4.78 9.30 -4.84
C LEU A 91 4.15 10.42 -5.68
N HIS A 92 3.07 10.13 -6.40
CA HIS A 92 2.31 11.14 -7.13
C HIS A 92 1.75 12.24 -6.20
N GLN A 93 1.21 11.88 -5.03
CA GLN A 93 0.75 12.86 -4.04
C GLN A 93 1.89 13.74 -3.48
N ARG A 94 3.13 13.24 -3.52
CA ARG A 94 4.34 14.02 -3.18
C ARG A 94 4.82 14.91 -4.34
N GLY A 95 4.07 15.00 -5.44
CA GLY A 95 4.41 15.82 -6.61
C GLY A 95 5.48 15.20 -7.50
N LEU A 96 5.78 13.90 -7.34
CA LEU A 96 6.78 13.22 -8.15
C LEU A 96 6.15 12.65 -9.42
N LEU A 97 6.88 12.76 -10.54
CA LEU A 97 6.56 12.04 -11.76
C LEU A 97 6.91 10.56 -11.55
N VAL A 98 5.93 9.68 -11.66
CA VAL A 98 6.13 8.24 -11.56
C VAL A 98 6.18 7.65 -12.95
N LEU A 99 7.31 7.02 -13.28
CA LEU A 99 7.52 6.28 -14.52
C LEU A 99 7.63 4.80 -14.17
N HIS A 100 6.71 4.01 -14.68
CA HIS A 100 6.75 2.55 -14.59
C HIS A 100 7.11 2.00 -15.96
N ALA A 101 8.03 1.05 -16.02
CA ALA A 101 8.36 0.28 -17.23
C ALA A 101 7.79 -1.14 -17.11
#